data_AF-A0A667ZWW3-F1
#
_entry.id   AF-A0A667ZWW3-F1
#
_cell.length_a   1.000
_cell.length_b   1.000
_cell.length_c   1.000
_cell.angle_alpha   90.00
_cell.angle_beta   90.00
_cell.angle_gamma   90.00
#
_symmetry.space_group_name_H-M   'P 1'
#
loop_
_entity.id
_entity.type
_entity.pdbx_description
1 polymer ?
#
loop_
_entity_poly.entity_id
_entity_poly.type
_entity_poly.pdbx_seq_one_letter_code
_entity_poly.pdbx_strand_id
1 'polypeptide(L)'
;MRNIVKKYRPHSLSESKGFIEERIVLSELPMVSFVRLGECSLSKNDADFVKQLRNTVRDVVETPKIKMRLEDMASIACKLRISVDEDSPECQRAKTNAKAITEEIQDILQYKEVNLPSQGQIWKELTCLEKEECRLKKGGAENIEKYKSDLRQKKKHLREQQNSYVKSNAMGNFIKAISAPGRERFYFLKWMKMNLDNLCQKKLSSLREQYKEKCQNSENIKEIKDLDRQLSNNSLGTEHFLREMGQIYEAAISLPEAEASHQQVIHLPKLCAELLLDGFPLELVDGDASSIPLRWVSDILHELNALVCPKNKILVVTVLGVQGTGKSTLLNTMFGVQFAVSSGRCTRGAFMLLIRISDDFKKVLNCDFMVIIDTEGLKSPELAQLDDSHEHDNELATLVVGLSDITLINIAMENSTEMKDILQIVVHAFLRMKEVGKKPKCQFVHQNVSDVSAHENNSRDRKLLLQQLNEMTQAAAKMERKEENKNFSDVMEYNPDTGNWYIPGLWNGNPPMAPVNAGYSEAVNELKKKIIQILRDCQSSANNILEFTEWTKSL
;
A
#
# COMPACT_ATOMS: atom_id res chain seq x y z
N MET A 1 -10.19 -10.54 -14.04
CA MET A 1 -10.92 -9.26 -14.26
C MET A 1 -10.45 -8.18 -13.27
N ARG A 2 -9.96 -7.02 -13.75
CA ARG A 2 -9.65 -5.88 -12.86
C ARG A 2 -10.93 -5.40 -12.15
N ASN A 3 -10.81 -4.92 -10.90
CA ASN A 3 -11.89 -4.22 -10.19
C ASN A 3 -12.19 -2.88 -10.88
N ILE A 4 -12.82 -2.92 -12.06
CA ILE A 4 -13.34 -1.70 -12.69
C ILE A 4 -14.67 -1.40 -12.00
N VAL A 5 -14.56 -0.78 -10.84
CA VAL A 5 -15.67 -0.09 -10.19
C VAL A 5 -15.80 1.26 -10.89
N LYS A 6 -17.00 1.57 -11.38
CA LYS A 6 -17.29 2.93 -11.85
C LYS A 6 -18.47 3.48 -11.08
N LYS A 7 -18.31 4.72 -10.66
CA LYS A 7 -19.45 5.57 -10.37
C LYS A 7 -20.11 5.91 -11.70
N TYR A 8 -21.38 5.61 -11.83
CA TYR A 8 -22.18 6.05 -12.95
C TYR A 8 -23.54 6.53 -12.46
N ARG A 9 -24.15 7.40 -13.25
CA ARG A 9 -25.48 7.92 -12.95
C ARG A 9 -26.47 7.18 -13.84
N PRO A 10 -27.28 6.26 -13.28
CA PRO A 10 -28.34 5.64 -14.07
C PRO A 10 -29.36 6.71 -14.46
N HIS A 11 -30.12 6.44 -15.52
CA HIS A 11 -31.16 7.35 -16.01
C HIS A 11 -32.23 7.64 -14.95
N SER A 12 -32.53 6.68 -14.07
CA SER A 12 -33.44 6.83 -12.93
C SER A 12 -32.99 7.88 -11.91
N LEU A 13 -31.70 8.21 -11.86
CA LEU A 13 -31.14 9.26 -11.02
C LEU A 13 -30.79 10.52 -11.84
N SER A 14 -31.29 10.67 -13.06
CA SER A 14 -30.95 11.82 -13.92
C SER A 14 -31.44 13.17 -13.37
N GLU A 15 -32.45 13.17 -12.49
CA GLU A 15 -32.99 14.37 -11.82
C GLU A 15 -32.37 14.64 -10.44
N SER A 16 -31.81 13.62 -9.76
CA SER A 16 -31.13 13.78 -8.47
C SER A 16 -29.61 13.77 -8.65
N LYS A 17 -28.83 14.62 -7.96
CA LYS A 17 -27.34 14.58 -8.05
C LYS A 17 -26.71 13.26 -7.52
N GLY A 18 -27.51 12.20 -7.32
CA GLY A 18 -27.06 10.88 -6.90
C GLY A 18 -26.30 10.13 -7.98
N PHE A 19 -25.49 9.17 -7.56
CA PHE A 19 -24.74 8.24 -8.40
C PHE A 19 -24.88 6.83 -7.81
N ILE A 20 -24.73 5.82 -8.66
CA ILE A 20 -24.56 4.44 -8.23
C ILE A 20 -23.08 4.07 -8.38
N GLU A 21 -22.53 3.37 -7.41
CA GLU A 21 -21.20 2.80 -7.47
C GLU A 21 -21.31 1.28 -7.53
N GLU A 22 -21.19 0.72 -8.73
CA GLU A 22 -21.22 -0.72 -8.94
C GLU A 22 -20.03 -1.19 -9.77
N ARG A 23 -19.81 -2.51 -9.71
CA ARG A 23 -18.74 -3.17 -10.45
C ARG A 23 -19.27 -3.50 -11.84
N ILE A 24 -18.70 -2.88 -12.88
CA ILE A 24 -19.09 -3.08 -14.29
C ILE A 24 -19.18 -4.56 -14.65
N VAL A 25 -18.33 -5.38 -14.04
CA VAL A 25 -18.29 -6.82 -14.27
C VAL A 25 -19.60 -7.52 -13.92
N LEU A 26 -20.27 -7.06 -12.85
CA LEU A 26 -21.47 -7.68 -12.28
C LEU A 26 -22.75 -6.90 -12.58
N SER A 27 -22.64 -5.64 -13.03
CA SER A 27 -23.78 -4.83 -13.43
C SER A 27 -24.35 -5.30 -14.76
N GLU A 28 -25.67 -5.34 -14.88
CA GLU A 28 -26.35 -5.55 -16.15
C GLU A 28 -26.26 -4.30 -17.02
N LEU A 29 -25.31 -4.29 -17.94
CA LEU A 29 -25.06 -3.13 -18.79
C LEU A 29 -25.64 -3.33 -20.19
N PRO A 30 -26.14 -2.25 -20.82
CA PRO A 30 -26.58 -2.29 -22.21
C PRO A 30 -25.37 -2.54 -23.11
N MET A 31 -25.49 -3.51 -24.01
CA MET A 31 -24.41 -3.86 -24.93
C MET A 31 -24.53 -3.09 -26.23
N VAL A 32 -23.50 -2.30 -26.56
CA VAL A 32 -23.41 -1.56 -27.81
C VAL A 32 -22.16 -2.03 -28.56
N SER A 33 -22.32 -2.40 -29.82
CA SER A 33 -21.20 -2.77 -30.70
C SER A 33 -21.15 -1.80 -31.87
N PHE A 34 -19.96 -1.26 -32.14
CA PHE A 34 -19.68 -0.43 -33.31
C PHE A 34 -18.88 -1.26 -34.31
N VAL A 35 -19.43 -1.46 -35.50
CA VAL A 35 -18.74 -2.14 -36.59
C VAL A 35 -18.40 -1.11 -37.65
N ARG A 36 -17.11 -0.89 -37.89
CA ARG A 36 -16.64 -0.06 -39.00
C ARG A 36 -16.61 -0.90 -40.27
N LEU A 37 -17.52 -0.62 -41.20
CA LEU A 37 -17.59 -1.27 -42.50
C LEU A 37 -16.72 -0.50 -43.52
N GLY A 38 -15.40 -0.68 -43.47
CA GLY A 38 -14.48 -0.20 -44.51
C GLY A 38 -14.57 1.29 -44.88
N GLU A 39 -14.12 1.63 -46.09
CA GLU A 39 -14.36 2.96 -46.68
C GLU A 39 -15.80 3.03 -47.20
N CYS A 40 -16.65 3.80 -46.51
CA CYS A 40 -17.99 4.10 -46.98
C CYS A 40 -17.98 5.41 -47.78
N SER A 41 -18.48 5.38 -49.03
CA SER A 41 -18.70 6.55 -49.89
C SER A 41 -19.91 7.41 -49.48
N LEU A 42 -20.34 7.32 -48.21
CA LEU A 42 -21.49 8.07 -47.70
C LEU A 42 -21.08 9.52 -47.45
N SER A 43 -21.54 10.44 -48.29
CA SER A 43 -21.39 11.89 -48.13
C SER A 43 -22.29 12.41 -46.99
N LYS A 44 -21.99 12.04 -45.75
CA LYS A 44 -22.57 12.68 -44.56
C LYS A 44 -21.54 13.65 -44.01
N ASN A 45 -21.96 14.88 -43.75
CA ASN A 45 -21.11 15.81 -42.99
C ASN A 45 -20.94 15.28 -41.55
N ASP A 46 -19.83 15.63 -40.91
CA ASP A 46 -19.48 15.12 -39.58
C ASP A 46 -20.55 15.45 -38.53
N ALA A 47 -21.21 16.61 -38.64
CA ALA A 47 -22.23 17.06 -37.70
C ALA A 47 -23.47 16.16 -37.72
N ASP A 48 -23.96 15.79 -38.90
CA ASP A 48 -25.11 14.90 -39.08
C ASP A 48 -24.77 13.48 -38.65
N PHE A 49 -23.55 13.02 -38.92
CA PHE A 49 -23.07 11.72 -38.42
C PHE A 49 -23.06 11.69 -36.89
N VAL A 50 -22.47 12.68 -36.23
CA VAL A 50 -22.42 12.77 -34.77
C VAL A 50 -23.83 12.85 -34.17
N LYS A 51 -24.75 13.60 -34.80
CA LYS A 51 -26.15 13.69 -34.35
C LYS A 51 -26.86 12.34 -34.45
N GLN A 52 -26.72 11.63 -35.56
CA GLN A 52 -27.30 10.30 -35.73
C GLN A 52 -26.70 9.30 -34.74
N LEU A 53 -25.38 9.28 -34.60
CA LEU A 53 -24.68 8.42 -33.64
C LEU A 53 -25.19 8.67 -32.22
N ARG A 54 -25.30 9.93 -31.79
CA ARG A 54 -25.83 10.29 -30.46
C ARG A 54 -27.26 9.83 -30.26
N ASN A 55 -28.11 9.94 -31.28
CA ASN A 55 -29.50 9.46 -31.19
C ASN A 55 -29.56 7.94 -31.11
N THR A 56 -28.86 7.21 -31.98
CA THR A 56 -28.82 5.74 -31.94
C THR A 56 -28.27 5.21 -30.62
N VAL A 57 -27.18 5.80 -30.11
CA VAL A 57 -26.63 5.41 -28.80
C VAL A 57 -27.64 5.71 -27.68
N ARG A 58 -28.32 6.85 -27.72
CA ARG A 58 -29.37 7.20 -26.74
C ARG A 58 -30.50 6.18 -26.75
N ASP A 59 -31.04 5.86 -27.92
CA ASP A 59 -32.15 4.90 -28.07
C ASP A 59 -31.78 3.52 -27.50
N VAL A 60 -30.55 3.05 -27.76
CA VAL A 60 -30.05 1.77 -27.24
C VAL A 60 -29.82 1.81 -25.74
N VAL A 61 -29.42 2.95 -25.18
CA VAL A 61 -29.21 3.12 -23.74
C VAL A 61 -30.54 3.28 -22.98
N GLU A 62 -31.53 3.98 -23.55
CA GLU A 62 -32.86 4.19 -22.96
C GLU A 62 -33.72 2.93 -23.04
N THR A 63 -33.66 2.20 -24.16
CA THR A 63 -34.45 0.97 -24.39
C THR A 63 -33.56 -0.22 -24.81
N PRO A 64 -32.67 -0.69 -23.93
CA PRO A 64 -31.73 -1.74 -24.27
C PRO A 64 -32.43 -3.07 -24.53
N LYS A 65 -32.30 -3.57 -25.76
CA LYS A 65 -32.78 -4.90 -26.15
C LYS A 65 -31.99 -6.03 -25.51
N ILE A 66 -30.70 -5.79 -25.22
CA ILE A 66 -29.78 -6.77 -24.64
C ILE A 66 -29.06 -6.07 -23.49
N LYS A 67 -29.25 -6.60 -22.28
CA LYS A 67 -28.43 -6.33 -21.11
C LYS A 67 -27.67 -7.58 -20.73
N MET A 68 -26.42 -7.43 -20.32
CA MET A 68 -25.58 -8.56 -19.92
C MET A 68 -24.53 -8.11 -18.92
N ARG A 69 -24.15 -9.01 -18.02
CA ARG A 69 -22.98 -8.81 -17.16
C ARG A 69 -21.72 -9.28 -17.89
N LEU A 70 -20.58 -8.62 -17.68
CA LEU A 70 -19.34 -9.06 -18.32
C LEU A 70 -18.95 -10.48 -17.89
N GLU A 71 -19.28 -10.90 -16.65
CA GLU A 71 -19.06 -12.29 -16.21
C GLU A 71 -19.81 -13.30 -17.09
N ASP A 72 -21.04 -12.98 -17.51
CA ASP A 72 -21.85 -13.89 -18.33
C ASP A 72 -21.30 -13.99 -19.77
N MET A 73 -20.51 -13.00 -20.22
CA MET A 73 -19.83 -13.04 -21.52
C MET A 73 -18.79 -14.15 -21.62
N ALA A 74 -18.25 -14.64 -20.51
CA ALA A 74 -17.34 -15.79 -20.51
C ALA A 74 -18.02 -17.01 -21.17
N SER A 75 -19.30 -17.26 -20.86
CA SER A 75 -20.06 -18.36 -21.47
C SER A 75 -20.24 -18.21 -22.99
N ILE A 76 -20.33 -16.97 -23.47
CA ILE A 76 -20.45 -16.65 -24.90
C ILE A 76 -19.09 -16.77 -25.58
N ALA A 77 -18.02 -16.31 -24.94
CA ALA A 77 -16.65 -16.46 -25.42
C ALA A 77 -16.34 -17.93 -25.69
N CYS A 78 -16.71 -18.84 -24.78
CA CYS A 78 -16.55 -20.28 -24.98
C CYS A 78 -17.36 -20.81 -26.17
N LYS A 79 -18.62 -20.36 -26.35
CA LYS A 79 -19.43 -20.69 -27.55
C LYS A 79 -18.79 -20.21 -28.84
N LEU A 80 -18.09 -19.08 -28.80
CA LEU A 80 -17.34 -18.50 -29.91
C LEU A 80 -15.92 -19.08 -30.06
N ARG A 81 -15.56 -20.12 -29.28
CA ARG A 81 -14.23 -20.76 -29.26
C ARG A 81 -13.09 -19.81 -28.86
N ILE A 82 -13.42 -18.76 -28.12
CA ILE A 82 -12.43 -17.89 -27.47
C ILE A 82 -12.04 -18.55 -26.15
N SER A 83 -10.74 -18.71 -25.92
CA SER A 83 -10.21 -19.29 -24.69
C SER A 83 -10.48 -18.38 -23.49
N VAL A 84 -10.96 -18.96 -22.39
CA VAL A 84 -11.27 -18.27 -21.14
C VAL A 84 -10.35 -18.81 -20.05
N ASP A 85 -9.54 -17.93 -19.44
CA ASP A 85 -8.57 -18.31 -18.41
C ASP A 85 -9.26 -18.87 -17.16
N GLU A 86 -10.46 -18.37 -16.84
CA GLU A 86 -11.26 -18.83 -15.71
C GLU A 86 -11.65 -20.31 -15.80
N ASP A 87 -11.71 -20.91 -17.00
CA ASP A 87 -12.09 -22.32 -17.19
C ASP A 87 -10.94 -23.29 -16.85
N SER A 88 -9.73 -22.79 -16.60
CA SER A 88 -8.61 -23.64 -16.18
C SER A 88 -8.91 -24.32 -14.83
N PRO A 89 -8.54 -25.60 -14.66
CA PRO A 89 -8.84 -26.34 -13.43
C PRO A 89 -8.16 -25.73 -12.21
N GLU A 90 -6.96 -25.14 -12.37
CA GLU A 90 -6.26 -24.39 -11.33
C GLU A 90 -7.05 -23.16 -10.88
N CYS A 91 -7.60 -22.38 -11.83
CA CYS A 91 -8.39 -21.19 -11.51
C CYS A 91 -9.72 -21.55 -10.85
N GLN A 92 -10.38 -22.63 -11.28
CA GLN A 92 -11.63 -23.10 -10.68
C GLN A 92 -11.44 -23.61 -9.24
N ARG A 93 -10.39 -24.39 -8.97
CA ARG A 93 -10.06 -24.82 -7.59
C ARG A 93 -9.76 -23.62 -6.69
N ALA A 94 -8.92 -22.70 -7.18
CA ALA A 94 -8.62 -21.46 -6.49
C ALA A 94 -9.88 -20.62 -6.20
N LYS A 95 -10.79 -20.50 -7.17
CA LYS A 95 -12.07 -19.78 -7.02
C LYS A 95 -12.95 -20.42 -5.95
N THR A 96 -13.08 -21.75 -5.93
CA THR A 96 -13.85 -22.49 -4.93
C THR A 96 -13.27 -22.32 -3.53
N ASN A 97 -11.94 -22.43 -3.37
CA ASN A 97 -11.28 -22.23 -2.08
C ASN A 97 -11.45 -20.80 -1.57
N ALA A 98 -11.30 -19.80 -2.44
CA ALA A 98 -11.52 -18.40 -2.06
C ALA A 98 -12.97 -18.13 -1.67
N LYS A 99 -13.94 -18.72 -2.40
CA LYS A 99 -15.36 -18.63 -2.07
C LYS A 99 -15.68 -19.23 -0.71
N ALA A 100 -15.19 -20.43 -0.42
CA ALA A 100 -15.41 -21.11 0.85
C ALA A 100 -15.04 -20.24 2.06
N ILE A 101 -13.93 -19.49 1.97
CA ILE A 101 -13.54 -18.55 3.02
C ILE A 101 -14.44 -17.30 3.01
N THR A 102 -14.68 -16.70 1.84
CA THR A 102 -15.38 -15.41 1.76
C THR A 102 -16.88 -15.50 2.00
N GLU A 103 -17.51 -16.65 1.79
CA GLU A 103 -18.95 -16.88 2.03
C GLU A 103 -19.28 -16.96 3.54
N GLU A 104 -18.31 -17.31 4.38
CA GLU A 104 -18.44 -17.29 5.84
C GLU A 104 -18.47 -15.85 6.42
N ILE A 105 -18.10 -14.85 5.61
CA ILE A 105 -17.95 -13.46 6.05
C ILE A 105 -19.28 -12.71 5.90
N GLN A 106 -20.13 -12.80 6.92
CA GLN A 106 -21.34 -11.97 7.02
C GLN A 106 -21.05 -10.61 7.67
N ASP A 107 -20.38 -10.64 8.82
CA ASP A 107 -19.92 -9.46 9.53
C ASP A 107 -18.39 -9.40 9.62
N ILE A 108 -17.80 -8.31 9.16
CA ILE A 108 -16.33 -8.20 9.03
C ILE A 108 -15.69 -8.08 10.42
N LEU A 109 -16.32 -7.33 11.32
CA LEU A 109 -15.82 -7.13 12.67
C LEU A 109 -15.86 -8.43 13.46
N GLN A 110 -17.03 -9.07 13.51
CA GLN A 110 -17.18 -10.36 14.17
C GLN A 110 -16.30 -11.43 13.54
N TYR A 111 -16.17 -11.43 12.21
CA TYR A 111 -15.31 -12.37 11.52
C TYR A 111 -13.85 -12.21 11.93
N LYS A 112 -13.34 -10.98 12.05
CA LYS A 112 -11.97 -10.74 12.54
C LYS A 112 -11.79 -11.25 13.97
N GLU A 113 -12.71 -10.93 14.87
CA GLU A 113 -12.61 -11.34 16.28
C GLU A 113 -12.63 -12.88 16.44
N VAL A 114 -13.41 -13.58 15.64
CA VAL A 114 -13.57 -15.04 15.73
C VAL A 114 -12.50 -15.80 14.94
N ASN A 115 -12.21 -15.37 13.70
CA ASN A 115 -11.36 -16.13 12.78
C ASN A 115 -9.91 -15.63 12.71
N LEU A 116 -9.66 -14.39 13.13
CA LEU A 116 -8.35 -13.73 13.12
C LEU A 116 -8.01 -13.08 14.49
N PRO A 117 -8.12 -13.81 15.61
CA PRO A 117 -7.98 -13.23 16.96
C PRO A 117 -6.56 -12.81 17.33
N SER A 118 -5.54 -13.44 16.74
CA SER A 118 -4.14 -13.29 17.17
C SER A 118 -3.59 -11.90 16.88
N GLN A 119 -4.05 -11.23 15.82
CA GLN A 119 -3.68 -9.85 15.49
C GLN A 119 -4.50 -8.79 16.23
N GLY A 120 -5.37 -9.20 17.17
CA GLY A 120 -6.29 -8.32 17.88
C GLY A 120 -5.66 -7.56 19.06
N GLN A 121 -6.40 -7.49 20.17
CA GLN A 121 -6.02 -6.69 21.34
C GLN A 121 -4.70 -7.13 21.99
N ILE A 122 -4.44 -8.44 22.06
CA ILE A 122 -3.21 -8.99 22.62
C ILE A 122 -1.98 -8.45 21.88
N TRP A 123 -2.03 -8.37 20.56
CA TRP A 123 -0.92 -7.87 19.75
C TRP A 123 -0.63 -6.38 20.00
N LYS A 124 -1.68 -5.57 20.16
CA LYS A 124 -1.55 -4.15 20.53
C LYS A 124 -0.93 -3.97 21.91
N GLU A 125 -1.33 -4.78 22.88
CA GLU A 125 -0.77 -4.75 24.23
C GLU A 125 0.69 -5.20 24.26
N LEU A 126 1.04 -6.26 23.51
CA LEU A 126 2.42 -6.71 23.34
C LEU A 126 3.29 -5.60 22.76
N THR A 127 2.82 -4.90 21.74
CA THR A 127 3.53 -3.76 21.15
C THR A 127 3.78 -2.66 22.17
N CYS A 128 2.76 -2.28 22.95
CA CYS A 128 2.91 -1.27 24.00
C CYS A 128 3.98 -1.67 25.03
N LEU A 129 4.02 -2.96 25.41
CA LEU A 129 5.04 -3.48 26.33
C LEU A 129 6.44 -3.51 25.71
N GLU A 130 6.57 -3.84 24.43
CA GLU A 130 7.85 -3.81 23.71
C GLU A 130 8.39 -2.40 23.59
N LYS A 131 7.54 -1.43 23.22
CA LYS A 131 7.93 -0.01 23.19
C LYS A 131 8.35 0.49 24.57
N GLU A 132 7.63 0.10 25.62
CA GLU A 132 7.98 0.47 26.99
C GLU A 132 9.31 -0.17 27.46
N GLU A 133 9.59 -1.43 27.09
CA GLU A 133 10.86 -2.07 27.42
C GLU A 133 12.07 -1.34 26.80
N CYS A 134 11.88 -0.80 25.59
CA CYS A 134 12.91 -0.03 24.89
C CYS A 134 13.04 1.41 25.42
N ARG A 135 11.91 2.10 25.69
CA ARG A 135 11.90 3.53 26.03
C ARG A 135 12.01 3.82 27.52
N LEU A 136 11.56 2.90 28.37
CA LEU A 136 11.55 3.00 29.84
C LEU A 136 10.91 4.30 30.37
N LYS A 137 9.88 4.84 29.70
CA LYS A 137 9.24 6.11 30.06
C LYS A 137 8.51 6.03 31.40
N LYS A 138 7.96 4.87 31.75
CA LYS A 138 7.11 4.64 32.93
C LYS A 138 7.84 3.98 34.11
N GLY A 139 9.16 3.75 34.00
CA GLY A 139 9.96 3.05 35.02
C GLY A 139 10.14 3.81 36.34
N GLY A 140 9.90 5.12 36.38
CA GLY A 140 9.95 5.91 37.62
C GLY A 140 11.27 5.75 38.40
N ALA A 141 11.17 5.47 39.70
CA ALA A 141 12.30 5.22 40.60
C ALA A 141 12.59 3.73 40.83
N GLU A 142 11.93 2.82 40.09
CA GLU A 142 12.17 1.39 40.22
C GLU A 142 13.53 0.98 39.64
N ASN A 143 14.04 -0.16 40.09
CA ASN A 143 15.23 -0.75 39.48
C ASN A 143 14.92 -1.14 38.03
N ILE A 144 15.70 -0.62 37.08
CA ILE A 144 15.50 -0.80 35.64
C ILE A 144 15.45 -2.29 35.26
N GLU A 145 16.33 -3.12 35.82
CA GLU A 145 16.38 -4.55 35.50
C GLU A 145 15.15 -5.29 36.02
N LYS A 146 14.68 -4.92 37.23
CA LYS A 146 13.43 -5.49 37.78
C LYS A 146 12.23 -5.09 36.92
N TYR A 147 12.14 -3.82 36.55
CA TYR A 147 11.06 -3.31 35.70
C TYR A 147 11.03 -4.02 34.34
N LYS A 148 12.20 -4.18 33.68
CA LYS A 148 12.32 -4.95 32.43
C LYS A 148 11.92 -6.41 32.60
N SER A 149 12.32 -7.04 33.71
CA SER A 149 11.92 -8.42 34.03
C SER A 149 10.40 -8.55 34.15
N ASP A 150 9.73 -7.62 34.84
CA ASP A 150 8.28 -7.63 35.01
C ASP A 150 7.55 -7.44 33.67
N LEU A 151 8.06 -6.56 32.79
CA LEU A 151 7.55 -6.40 31.43
C LEU A 151 7.71 -7.70 30.61
N ARG A 152 8.87 -8.37 30.68
CA ARG A 152 9.10 -9.65 30.00
C ARG A 152 8.15 -10.74 30.48
N GLN A 153 7.86 -10.80 31.78
CA GLN A 153 6.91 -11.75 32.34
C GLN A 153 5.49 -11.50 31.82
N LYS A 154 5.05 -10.24 31.77
CA LYS A 154 3.74 -9.86 31.19
C LYS A 154 3.66 -10.24 29.71
N LYS A 155 4.71 -9.97 28.93
CA LYS A 155 4.77 -10.37 27.51
C LYS A 155 4.69 -11.88 27.33
N LYS A 156 5.39 -12.65 28.16
CA LYS A 156 5.31 -14.12 28.15
C LYS A 156 3.87 -14.59 28.38
N HIS A 157 3.19 -14.05 29.40
CA HIS A 157 1.80 -14.40 29.69
C HIS A 157 0.85 -14.07 28.53
N LEU A 158 1.02 -12.92 27.87
CA LEU A 158 0.23 -12.56 26.69
C LEU A 158 0.50 -13.50 25.51
N ARG A 159 1.75 -13.93 25.28
CA ARG A 159 2.08 -14.93 24.25
C ARG A 159 1.49 -16.32 24.57
N GLU A 160 1.46 -16.72 25.84
CA GLU A 160 0.75 -17.94 26.28
C GLU A 160 -0.75 -17.86 25.98
N GLN A 161 -1.39 -16.73 26.26
CA GLN A 161 -2.79 -16.50 25.91
C GLN A 161 -3.00 -16.51 24.40
N GLN A 162 -2.13 -15.87 23.61
CA GLN A 162 -2.22 -15.85 22.15
C GLN A 162 -2.07 -17.26 21.56
N ASN A 163 -1.16 -18.07 22.07
CA ASN A 163 -0.94 -19.45 21.63
C ASN A 163 -2.06 -20.40 22.06
N SER A 164 -2.89 -20.02 23.05
CA SER A 164 -4.08 -20.78 23.44
C SER A 164 -5.22 -20.68 22.43
N TYR A 165 -5.18 -19.72 21.50
CA TYR A 165 -6.19 -19.58 20.46
C TYR A 165 -6.13 -20.74 19.48
N VAL A 166 -7.29 -21.38 19.28
CA VAL A 166 -7.44 -22.45 18.31
C VAL A 166 -7.40 -21.85 16.91
N LYS A 167 -6.53 -22.40 16.05
CA LYS A 167 -6.46 -22.03 14.65
C LYS A 167 -7.82 -22.19 13.98
N SER A 168 -8.36 -21.10 13.44
CA SER A 168 -9.65 -21.11 12.76
C SER A 168 -9.63 -21.98 11.50
N ASN A 169 -10.77 -22.58 11.15
CA ASN A 169 -10.91 -23.35 9.91
C ASN A 169 -10.58 -22.47 8.68
N ALA A 170 -10.98 -21.20 8.72
CA ALA A 170 -10.63 -20.20 7.72
C ALA A 170 -9.12 -20.06 7.53
N MET A 171 -8.35 -19.94 8.61
CA MET A 171 -6.88 -19.88 8.54
C MET A 171 -6.24 -21.19 8.07
N GLY A 172 -6.80 -22.34 8.45
CA GLY A 172 -6.41 -23.64 7.92
C GLY A 172 -6.57 -23.71 6.40
N ASN A 173 -7.75 -23.33 5.90
CA ASN A 173 -8.07 -23.29 4.48
C ASN A 173 -7.22 -22.26 3.72
N PHE A 174 -7.00 -21.09 4.31
CA PHE A 174 -6.15 -20.05 3.74
C PHE A 174 -4.72 -20.56 3.54
N ILE A 175 -4.08 -21.08 4.59
CA ILE A 175 -2.71 -21.63 4.54
C ILE A 175 -2.63 -22.78 3.53
N LYS A 176 -3.61 -23.69 3.53
CA LYS A 176 -3.65 -24.78 2.55
C LYS A 176 -3.72 -24.25 1.10
N ALA A 177 -4.50 -23.20 0.85
CA ALA A 177 -4.67 -22.64 -0.47
C ALA A 177 -3.44 -21.84 -0.96
N ILE A 178 -2.76 -21.11 -0.07
CA ILE A 178 -1.49 -20.44 -0.43
C ILE A 178 -0.32 -21.41 -0.58
N SER A 179 -0.37 -22.59 0.06
CA SER A 179 0.60 -23.67 -0.15
C SER A 179 0.42 -24.42 -1.48
N ALA A 180 -0.61 -24.09 -2.27
CA ALA A 180 -0.81 -24.69 -3.59
C ALA A 180 0.33 -24.32 -4.56
N PRO A 181 0.77 -25.23 -5.43
CA PRO A 181 1.87 -24.94 -6.35
C PRO A 181 1.45 -24.07 -7.53
N GLY A 182 2.40 -23.28 -8.05
CA GLY A 182 2.30 -22.61 -9.34
C GLY A 182 1.14 -21.62 -9.45
N ARG A 183 0.41 -21.66 -10.58
CA ARG A 183 -0.62 -20.68 -10.92
C ARG A 183 -1.85 -20.70 -10.00
N GLU A 184 -2.14 -21.83 -9.35
CA GLU A 184 -3.29 -21.97 -8.45
C GLU A 184 -3.22 -20.98 -7.28
N ARG A 185 -2.03 -20.83 -6.67
CA ARG A 185 -1.76 -19.84 -5.62
C ARG A 185 -2.04 -18.42 -6.07
N PHE A 186 -1.59 -18.06 -7.28
CA PHE A 186 -1.84 -16.74 -7.84
C PHE A 186 -3.32 -16.48 -8.05
N TYR A 187 -4.05 -17.42 -8.65
CA TYR A 187 -5.48 -17.30 -8.82
C TYR A 187 -6.21 -17.18 -7.48
N PHE A 188 -5.81 -17.95 -6.48
CA PHE A 188 -6.44 -17.92 -5.15
C PHE A 188 -6.31 -16.54 -4.51
N LEU A 189 -5.10 -15.98 -4.46
CA LEU A 189 -4.88 -14.65 -3.88
C LEU A 189 -5.60 -13.55 -4.67
N LYS A 190 -5.69 -13.67 -6.00
CA LYS A 190 -6.48 -12.74 -6.82
C LYS A 190 -7.98 -12.84 -6.54
N TRP A 191 -8.53 -14.05 -6.44
CA TRP A 191 -9.93 -14.26 -6.09
C TRP A 191 -10.24 -13.78 -4.69
N MET A 192 -9.39 -14.07 -3.70
CA MET A 192 -9.51 -13.55 -2.33
C MET A 192 -9.56 -12.03 -2.32
N LYS A 193 -8.58 -11.36 -2.95
CA LYS A 193 -8.56 -9.89 -3.06
C LYS A 193 -9.84 -9.35 -3.70
N MET A 194 -10.26 -9.91 -4.83
CA MET A 194 -11.49 -9.50 -5.51
C MET A 194 -12.74 -9.69 -4.64
N ASN A 195 -12.88 -10.81 -3.95
CA ASN A 195 -14.04 -11.12 -3.12
C ASN A 195 -14.10 -10.22 -1.88
N LEU A 196 -12.98 -10.05 -1.17
CA LEU A 196 -12.87 -9.19 0.01
C LEU A 196 -13.11 -7.72 -0.34
N ASP A 197 -12.58 -7.25 -1.48
CA ASP A 197 -12.87 -5.91 -2.02
C ASP A 197 -14.38 -5.70 -2.23
N ASN A 198 -15.07 -6.69 -2.82
CA ASN A 198 -16.51 -6.61 -3.04
C ASN A 198 -17.31 -6.57 -1.73
N LEU A 199 -16.94 -7.40 -0.76
CA LEU A 199 -17.62 -7.47 0.54
C LEU A 199 -17.49 -6.14 1.29
N CYS A 200 -16.29 -5.59 1.35
CA CYS A 200 -16.07 -4.31 2.02
C CYS A 200 -16.74 -3.17 1.26
N GLN A 201 -16.73 -3.17 -0.08
CA GLN A 201 -17.36 -2.10 -0.85
C GLN A 201 -18.85 -1.96 -0.54
N LYS A 202 -19.59 -3.08 -0.42
CA LYS A 202 -21.02 -3.06 -0.08
C LYS A 202 -21.31 -2.41 1.27
N LYS A 203 -20.44 -2.60 2.25
CA LYS A 203 -20.59 -2.03 3.61
C LYS A 203 -20.03 -0.61 3.72
N LEU A 204 -18.90 -0.34 3.06
CA LEU A 204 -18.20 0.94 3.16
C LEU A 204 -18.86 2.04 2.31
N SER A 205 -19.67 1.71 1.29
CA SER A 205 -20.33 2.71 0.45
C SER A 205 -21.26 3.62 1.26
N SER A 206 -22.11 3.04 2.12
CA SER A 206 -23.02 3.80 2.99
C SER A 206 -22.27 4.65 4.02
N LEU A 207 -21.25 4.06 4.66
CA LEU A 207 -20.39 4.77 5.61
C LEU A 207 -19.65 5.94 4.96
N ARG A 208 -19.21 5.80 3.70
CA ARG A 208 -18.55 6.88 2.94
C ARG A 208 -19.49 8.02 2.58
N GLU A 209 -20.74 7.73 2.27
CA GLU A 209 -21.74 8.78 2.02
C GLU A 209 -21.99 9.58 3.30
N GLN A 210 -22.20 8.89 4.43
CA GLN A 210 -22.31 9.54 5.74
C GLN A 210 -21.07 10.37 6.08
N TYR A 211 -19.88 9.81 5.87
CA TYR A 211 -18.62 10.52 6.11
C TYR A 211 -18.53 11.81 5.28
N LYS A 212 -18.86 11.75 3.97
CA LYS A 212 -18.84 12.92 3.08
C LYS A 212 -19.85 13.99 3.47
N GLU A 213 -21.05 13.60 3.87
CA GLU A 213 -22.07 14.54 4.35
C GLU A 213 -21.61 15.22 5.64
N LYS A 214 -21.04 14.45 6.57
CA LYS A 214 -20.58 14.97 7.87
C LYS A 214 -19.34 15.86 7.74
N CYS A 215 -18.43 15.57 6.81
CA CYS A 215 -17.28 16.43 6.52
C CYS A 215 -17.65 17.80 5.94
N GLN A 216 -18.85 17.98 5.39
CA GLN A 216 -19.32 19.29 4.91
C GLN A 216 -19.70 20.23 6.07
N ASN A 217 -19.88 19.69 7.28
CA ASN A 217 -20.25 20.44 8.48
C ASN A 217 -19.08 20.43 9.48
N SER A 218 -18.43 21.58 9.68
CA SER A 218 -17.19 21.72 10.46
C SER A 218 -17.31 21.40 11.97
N GLU A 219 -18.52 21.21 12.50
CA GLU A 219 -18.77 20.98 13.93
C GLU A 219 -18.76 19.49 14.35
N ASN A 220 -18.70 18.54 13.41
CA ASN A 220 -18.90 17.09 13.68
C ASN A 220 -17.62 16.26 13.87
N ILE A 221 -16.55 16.83 14.44
CA ILE A 221 -15.23 16.17 14.53
C ILE A 221 -15.29 14.79 15.22
N LYS A 222 -16.10 14.62 16.27
CA LYS A 222 -16.24 13.33 16.98
C LYS A 222 -16.98 12.26 16.16
N GLU A 223 -18.00 12.66 15.41
CA GLU A 223 -18.75 11.72 14.57
C GLU A 223 -17.92 11.27 13.36
N ILE A 224 -17.15 12.18 12.78
CA ILE A 224 -16.18 11.88 11.72
C ILE A 224 -15.16 10.83 12.20
N LYS A 225 -14.64 10.97 13.44
CA LYS A 225 -13.74 9.96 14.04
C LYS A 225 -14.38 8.59 14.20
N ASP A 226 -15.63 8.55 14.67
CA ASP A 226 -16.31 7.27 14.87
C ASP A 226 -16.57 6.59 13.52
N LEU A 227 -16.99 7.36 12.50
CA LEU A 227 -17.14 6.87 11.13
C LEU A 227 -15.81 6.37 10.55
N ASP A 228 -14.69 7.07 10.77
CA ASP A 228 -13.37 6.61 10.33
C ASP A 228 -12.93 5.32 11.02
N ARG A 229 -13.15 5.24 12.34
CA ARG A 229 -12.89 4.01 13.09
C ARG A 229 -13.73 2.87 12.55
N GLN A 230 -15.01 3.11 12.25
CA GLN A 230 -15.89 2.13 11.62
C GLN A 230 -15.41 1.74 10.22
N LEU A 231 -14.95 2.68 9.38
CA LEU A 231 -14.41 2.40 8.05
C LEU A 231 -13.16 1.50 8.12
N SER A 232 -12.23 1.80 9.04
CA SER A 232 -11.04 0.98 9.26
C SER A 232 -11.39 -0.41 9.78
N ASN A 233 -12.28 -0.48 10.76
CA ASN A 233 -12.74 -1.72 11.37
C ASN A 233 -13.48 -2.63 10.38
N ASN A 234 -14.24 -2.05 9.45
CA ASN A 234 -14.96 -2.75 8.38
C ASN A 234 -14.10 -3.00 7.13
N SER A 235 -12.78 -2.76 7.18
CA SER A 235 -11.87 -3.14 6.11
C SER A 235 -11.36 -4.57 6.32
N LEU A 236 -11.27 -5.38 5.27
CA LEU A 236 -10.67 -6.70 5.31
C LEU A 236 -10.02 -6.98 3.96
N GLY A 237 -8.81 -7.53 4.01
CA GLY A 237 -7.99 -7.84 2.85
C GLY A 237 -7.04 -8.99 3.15
N THR A 238 -6.30 -9.44 2.14
CA THR A 238 -5.39 -10.58 2.26
C THR A 238 -4.26 -10.32 3.26
N GLU A 239 -3.87 -9.06 3.46
CA GLU A 239 -2.89 -8.63 4.46
C GLU A 239 -3.28 -9.04 5.88
N HIS A 240 -4.57 -9.00 6.23
CA HIS A 240 -5.04 -9.41 7.55
C HIS A 240 -4.86 -10.92 7.79
N PHE A 241 -5.03 -11.75 6.76
CA PHE A 241 -4.78 -13.20 6.87
C PHE A 241 -3.29 -13.51 7.00
N LEU A 242 -2.44 -12.78 6.27
CA LEU A 242 -0.98 -12.89 6.38
C LEU A 242 -0.47 -12.41 7.73
N ARG A 243 -1.05 -11.32 8.27
CA ARG A 243 -0.74 -10.80 9.61
C ARG A 243 -1.13 -11.80 10.70
N GLU A 244 -2.31 -12.41 10.60
CA GLU A 244 -2.74 -13.47 11.52
C GLU A 244 -1.75 -14.63 11.51
N MET A 245 -1.35 -15.06 10.31
CA MET A 245 -0.38 -16.14 10.13
C MET A 245 0.96 -15.81 10.80
N GLY A 246 1.44 -14.57 10.67
CA GLY A 246 2.65 -14.11 11.35
C GLY A 246 2.52 -14.08 12.87
N GLN A 247 1.37 -13.67 13.41
CA GLN A 247 1.14 -13.68 14.86
C GLN A 247 1.03 -15.11 15.43
N ILE A 248 0.42 -16.04 14.69
CA ILE A 248 0.40 -17.47 15.06
C ILE A 248 1.83 -18.02 15.11
N TYR A 249 2.67 -17.67 14.14
CA TYR A 249 4.08 -18.06 14.11
C TYR A 249 4.87 -17.48 15.29
N GLU A 250 4.78 -16.17 15.53
CA GLU A 250 5.44 -15.47 16.63
C GLU A 250 5.02 -16.02 18.00
N ALA A 251 3.73 -16.30 18.19
CA ALA A 251 3.19 -16.87 19.41
C ALA A 251 3.74 -18.27 19.69
N ALA A 252 3.75 -19.14 18.67
CA ALA A 252 4.25 -20.49 18.79
C ALA A 252 5.73 -20.49 19.22
N ILE A 253 6.59 -19.79 18.46
CA ILE A 253 8.05 -19.82 18.66
C ILE A 253 8.52 -19.09 19.93
N SER A 254 7.69 -18.21 20.48
CA SER A 254 8.01 -17.50 21.72
C SER A 254 8.04 -18.37 22.97
N LEU A 255 7.51 -19.60 22.92
CA LEU A 255 7.34 -20.46 24.09
C LEU A 255 8.26 -21.70 23.99
N PRO A 256 9.14 -21.96 24.99
CA PRO A 256 10.08 -23.09 24.94
C PRO A 256 9.43 -24.48 24.90
N GLU A 257 8.21 -24.62 25.42
CA GLU A 257 7.55 -25.92 25.67
C GLU A 257 6.67 -26.39 24.51
N ALA A 258 6.65 -25.66 23.39
CA ALA A 258 5.65 -25.82 22.33
C ALA A 258 6.19 -26.55 21.07
N GLU A 259 7.05 -27.57 21.24
CA GLU A 259 7.67 -28.29 20.10
C GLU A 259 6.65 -28.78 19.05
N ALA A 260 5.48 -29.24 19.49
CA ALA A 260 4.43 -29.71 18.59
C ALA A 260 3.77 -28.57 17.79
N SER A 261 3.55 -27.39 18.38
CA SER A 261 3.03 -26.23 17.63
C SER A 261 4.12 -25.62 16.74
N HIS A 262 5.38 -25.65 17.17
CA HIS A 262 6.53 -25.21 16.35
C HIS A 262 6.59 -25.97 15.02
N GLN A 263 6.48 -27.30 15.05
CA GLN A 263 6.51 -28.12 13.84
C GLN A 263 5.38 -27.79 12.87
N GLN A 264 4.22 -27.35 13.36
CA GLN A 264 3.08 -26.98 12.52
C GLN A 264 3.27 -25.64 11.80
N VAL A 265 4.12 -24.74 12.31
CA VAL A 265 4.25 -23.37 11.79
C VAL A 265 5.62 -23.07 11.16
N ILE A 266 6.61 -23.95 11.33
CA ILE A 266 8.00 -23.72 10.86
C ILE A 266 8.11 -23.48 9.34
N HIS A 267 7.15 -23.96 8.55
CA HIS A 267 7.15 -23.79 7.10
C HIS A 267 6.55 -22.46 6.62
N LEU A 268 5.89 -21.70 7.51
CA LEU A 268 5.16 -20.48 7.14
C LEU A 268 6.06 -19.33 6.66
N PRO A 269 7.25 -19.07 7.26
CA PRO A 269 8.14 -18.02 6.75
C PRO A 269 8.61 -18.31 5.33
N LYS A 270 8.96 -19.57 5.04
CA LYS A 270 9.35 -20.01 3.70
C LYS A 270 8.24 -19.79 2.67
N LEU A 271 7.00 -20.09 3.05
CA LEU A 271 5.84 -19.86 2.20
C LEU A 271 5.64 -18.37 1.86
N CYS A 272 5.85 -17.48 2.84
CA CYS A 272 5.83 -16.03 2.58
C CYS A 272 7.01 -15.55 1.75
N ALA A 273 8.20 -16.12 1.94
CA ALA A 273 9.35 -15.82 1.09
C ALA A 273 9.07 -16.17 -0.38
N GLU A 274 8.41 -17.30 -0.65
CA GLU A 274 7.94 -17.66 -1.99
C GLU A 274 6.88 -16.67 -2.53
N LEU A 275 5.94 -16.23 -1.71
CA LEU A 275 4.97 -15.19 -2.10
C LEU A 275 5.65 -13.87 -2.47
N LEU A 276 6.69 -13.49 -1.73
CA LEU A 276 7.46 -12.28 -2.01
C LEU A 276 8.23 -12.42 -3.34
N LEU A 277 8.79 -13.59 -3.63
CA LEU A 277 9.43 -13.90 -4.93
C LEU A 277 8.44 -13.87 -6.11
N ASP A 278 7.20 -14.28 -5.85
CA ASP A 278 6.09 -14.20 -6.80
C ASP A 278 5.59 -12.76 -7.04
N GLY A 279 6.13 -11.78 -6.32
CA GLY A 279 5.78 -10.36 -6.43
C GLY A 279 4.52 -9.98 -5.65
N PHE A 280 4.13 -10.75 -4.64
CA PHE A 280 3.08 -10.34 -3.71
C PHE A 280 3.65 -9.39 -2.65
N PRO A 281 2.95 -8.28 -2.34
CA PRO A 281 3.36 -7.39 -1.26
C PRO A 281 3.17 -8.08 0.09
N LEU A 282 4.16 -7.94 0.98
CA LEU A 282 4.10 -8.39 2.37
C LEU A 282 4.19 -7.19 3.30
N GLU A 283 3.49 -7.27 4.42
CA GLU A 283 3.52 -6.23 5.45
C GLU A 283 4.85 -6.30 6.22
N LEU A 284 5.56 -5.17 6.23
CA LEU A 284 6.78 -4.95 7.00
C LEU A 284 6.46 -4.31 8.35
N VAL A 285 5.60 -3.30 8.36
CA VAL A 285 5.13 -2.61 9.58
C VAL A 285 3.63 -2.75 9.64
N ASP A 286 3.10 -3.25 10.76
CA ASP A 286 1.67 -3.25 11.04
C ASP A 286 1.24 -1.86 11.52
N GLY A 287 0.45 -1.14 10.72
CA GLY A 287 -0.07 0.19 11.08
C GLY A 287 -1.28 0.20 12.02
N ASP A 288 -1.86 -0.96 12.37
CA ASP A 288 -2.90 -1.06 13.39
C ASP A 288 -2.30 -1.18 14.80
N ALA A 289 -1.16 -1.83 14.92
CA ALA A 289 -0.40 -1.95 16.16
C ALA A 289 0.76 -0.95 16.27
N SER A 290 1.19 -0.37 15.15
CA SER A 290 2.41 0.46 15.06
C SER A 290 3.67 -0.31 15.45
N SER A 291 3.83 -1.53 14.92
CA SER A 291 4.92 -2.45 15.28
C SER A 291 5.38 -3.33 14.11
N ILE A 292 6.58 -3.88 14.25
CA ILE A 292 7.15 -4.88 13.35
C ILE A 292 7.16 -6.22 14.09
N PRO A 293 6.53 -7.28 13.56
CA PRO A 293 6.74 -8.63 14.08
C PRO A 293 8.16 -9.09 13.67
N LEU A 294 9.15 -8.71 14.48
CA LEU A 294 10.57 -8.77 14.12
C LEU A 294 11.05 -10.18 13.80
N ARG A 295 10.60 -11.22 14.53
CA ARG A 295 11.04 -12.59 14.24
C ARG A 295 10.40 -13.08 12.97
N TRP A 296 9.11 -12.84 12.79
CA TRP A 296 8.38 -13.18 11.57
C TRP A 296 9.03 -12.59 10.32
N VAL A 297 9.29 -11.27 10.32
CA VAL A 297 9.92 -10.60 9.18
C VAL A 297 11.35 -11.09 8.98
N SER A 298 12.12 -11.26 10.06
CA SER A 298 13.51 -11.75 9.97
C SER A 298 13.59 -13.15 9.38
N ASP A 299 12.71 -14.05 9.80
CA ASP A 299 12.72 -15.45 9.35
C ASP A 299 12.23 -15.55 7.91
N ILE A 300 11.28 -14.71 7.47
CA ILE A 300 10.91 -14.59 6.05
C ILE A 300 12.11 -14.14 5.22
N LEU A 301 12.83 -13.10 5.65
CA LEU A 301 13.98 -12.59 4.91
C LEU A 301 15.15 -13.60 4.91
N HIS A 302 15.31 -14.37 5.98
CA HIS A 302 16.30 -15.45 6.03
C HIS A 302 15.98 -16.57 5.04
N GLU A 303 14.73 -17.04 5.01
CA GLU A 303 14.25 -18.02 4.04
C GLU A 303 14.35 -17.48 2.60
N LEU A 304 14.01 -16.22 2.38
CA LEU A 304 14.16 -15.55 1.09
C LEU A 304 15.62 -15.57 0.63
N ASN A 305 16.55 -15.21 1.53
CA ASN A 305 17.98 -15.26 1.24
C ASN A 305 18.43 -16.68 0.88
N ALA A 306 17.96 -17.70 1.60
CA ALA A 306 18.26 -19.10 1.30
C ALA A 306 17.73 -19.53 -0.08
N LEU A 307 16.54 -19.06 -0.48
CA LEU A 307 15.93 -19.37 -1.79
C LEU A 307 16.65 -18.72 -2.97
N VAL A 308 17.28 -17.55 -2.78
CA VAL A 308 17.92 -16.79 -3.87
C VAL A 308 19.44 -16.81 -3.86
N CYS A 309 20.07 -17.32 -2.80
CA CYS A 309 21.53 -17.41 -2.67
C CYS A 309 22.14 -18.15 -3.90
N PRO A 310 23.21 -17.62 -4.52
CA PRO A 310 24.02 -16.45 -4.13
C PRO A 310 23.56 -15.10 -4.71
N LYS A 311 22.44 -15.05 -5.42
CA LYS A 311 21.91 -13.85 -6.10
C LYS A 311 21.05 -13.01 -5.14
N ASN A 312 21.65 -12.49 -4.07
CA ASN A 312 20.92 -11.86 -2.96
C ASN A 312 21.14 -10.35 -2.81
N LYS A 313 21.71 -9.69 -3.84
CA LYS A 313 21.93 -8.24 -3.83
C LYS A 313 20.62 -7.49 -4.09
N ILE A 314 20.26 -6.57 -3.20
CA ILE A 314 19.03 -5.80 -3.28
C ILE A 314 19.33 -4.29 -3.34
N LEU A 315 18.38 -3.56 -3.93
CA LEU A 315 18.27 -2.11 -3.80
C LEU A 315 16.86 -1.78 -3.32
N VAL A 316 16.73 -0.80 -2.43
CA VAL A 316 15.47 -0.45 -1.77
C VAL A 316 14.99 0.93 -2.21
N VAL A 317 13.77 0.98 -2.75
CA VAL A 317 13.07 2.21 -3.15
C VAL A 317 11.82 2.35 -2.30
N THR A 318 11.70 3.46 -1.58
CA THR A 318 10.54 3.74 -0.73
C THR A 318 9.81 5.00 -1.19
N VAL A 319 8.51 5.08 -0.97
CA VAL A 319 7.74 6.33 -1.09
C VAL A 319 7.21 6.79 0.26
N LEU A 320 7.32 8.07 0.56
CA LEU A 320 6.75 8.74 1.75
C LEU A 320 5.88 9.91 1.32
N GLY A 321 4.92 10.31 2.14
CA GLY A 321 4.06 11.46 1.87
C GLY A 321 2.70 11.36 2.57
N VAL A 322 1.97 12.48 2.58
CA VAL A 322 0.66 12.57 3.24
C VAL A 322 -0.33 11.55 2.64
N GLN A 323 -1.35 11.20 3.41
CA GLN A 323 -2.43 10.32 2.98
C GLN A 323 -3.15 10.86 1.75
N GLY A 324 -3.55 9.98 0.83
CA GLY A 324 -4.31 10.37 -0.36
C GLY A 324 -3.51 11.08 -1.48
N THR A 325 -2.20 11.28 -1.32
CA THR A 325 -1.34 11.98 -2.30
C THR A 325 -0.97 11.14 -3.54
N GLY A 326 -1.45 9.89 -3.65
CA GLY A 326 -1.20 9.04 -4.82
C GLY A 326 0.10 8.21 -4.78
N LYS A 327 0.71 7.99 -3.61
CA LYS A 327 1.94 7.20 -3.41
C LYS A 327 1.91 5.81 -4.09
N SER A 328 0.96 4.98 -3.72
CA SER A 328 0.82 3.62 -4.26
C SER A 328 0.50 3.65 -5.76
N THR A 329 -0.21 4.68 -6.23
CA THR A 329 -0.47 4.91 -7.66
C THR A 329 0.80 5.25 -8.45
N LEU A 330 1.66 6.10 -7.87
CA LEU A 330 2.98 6.44 -8.43
C LEU A 330 3.83 5.17 -8.58
N LEU A 331 3.96 4.38 -7.50
CA LEU A 331 4.73 3.13 -7.52
C LEU A 331 4.16 2.11 -8.51
N ASN A 332 2.84 1.89 -8.51
CA ASN A 332 2.17 0.98 -9.43
C ASN A 332 2.41 1.39 -10.89
N THR A 333 2.39 2.68 -11.20
CA THR A 333 2.65 3.19 -12.55
C THR A 333 4.13 3.05 -12.93
N MET A 334 5.03 3.37 -12.01
CA MET A 334 6.48 3.38 -12.24
C MET A 334 7.05 1.97 -12.44
N PHE A 335 6.64 1.03 -11.59
CA PHE A 335 7.23 -0.32 -11.55
C PHE A 335 6.28 -1.43 -12.04
N GLY A 336 5.03 -1.12 -12.37
CA GLY A 336 4.05 -2.14 -12.77
C GLY A 336 3.60 -3.05 -11.62
N VAL A 337 3.81 -2.61 -10.39
CA VAL A 337 3.45 -3.32 -9.15
C VAL A 337 1.95 -3.17 -8.83
N GLN A 338 1.46 -3.88 -7.82
CA GLN A 338 0.02 -3.95 -7.50
C GLN A 338 -0.29 -3.70 -6.02
N PHE A 339 0.30 -2.65 -5.46
CA PHE A 339 -0.11 -2.12 -4.15
C PHE A 339 -1.59 -1.72 -4.16
N ALA A 340 -2.24 -1.78 -3.00
CA ALA A 340 -3.64 -1.37 -2.87
C ALA A 340 -3.78 0.15 -3.07
N VAL A 341 -4.81 0.59 -3.82
CA VAL A 341 -5.01 2.01 -4.22
C VAL A 341 -6.43 2.53 -3.93
N SER A 342 -7.19 1.92 -3.03
CA SER A 342 -8.61 2.31 -2.85
C SER A 342 -8.79 3.50 -1.90
N SER A 343 -9.58 4.49 -2.34
CA SER A 343 -10.03 5.60 -1.49
C SER A 343 -10.87 5.04 -0.33
N GLY A 344 -10.40 5.19 0.91
CA GLY A 344 -11.06 4.66 2.12
C GLY A 344 -10.55 3.31 2.61
N ARG A 345 -9.49 2.76 2.00
CA ARG A 345 -8.55 1.84 2.66
C ARG A 345 -7.16 2.39 2.44
N CYS A 346 -6.82 3.41 3.21
CA CYS A 346 -5.44 3.89 3.16
C CYS A 346 -4.54 2.76 3.65
N THR A 347 -3.44 2.53 2.92
CA THR A 347 -2.36 1.66 3.38
C THR A 347 -2.07 2.01 4.83
N ARG A 348 -2.11 1.03 5.73
CA ARG A 348 -1.77 1.20 7.15
C ARG A 348 -0.47 0.46 7.40
N GLY A 349 0.54 1.14 7.92
CA GLY A 349 1.89 0.62 8.07
C GLY A 349 2.71 0.69 6.79
N ALA A 350 3.58 -0.30 6.56
CA ALA A 350 4.46 -0.34 5.38
C ALA A 350 4.48 -1.72 4.76
N PHE A 351 4.44 -1.78 3.42
CA PHE A 351 4.42 -3.01 2.66
C PHE A 351 5.62 -3.07 1.72
N MET A 352 6.37 -4.16 1.78
CA MET A 352 7.47 -4.44 0.89
C MET A 352 7.05 -5.38 -0.25
N LEU A 353 7.58 -5.16 -1.44
CA LEU A 353 7.40 -6.01 -2.62
C LEU A 353 8.74 -6.19 -3.31
N LEU A 354 9.05 -7.41 -3.71
CA LEU A 354 10.30 -7.75 -4.37
C LEU A 354 10.11 -7.84 -5.88
N ILE A 355 10.95 -7.13 -6.64
CA ILE A 355 11.00 -7.17 -8.10
C ILE A 355 12.32 -7.82 -8.50
N ARG A 356 12.25 -8.90 -9.28
CA ARG A 356 13.43 -9.50 -9.90
C ARG A 356 13.93 -8.61 -11.04
N ILE A 357 15.21 -8.23 -10.99
CA ILE A 357 15.84 -7.46 -12.08
C ILE A 357 16.18 -8.40 -13.24
N SER A 358 15.87 -7.98 -14.47
CA SER A 358 16.23 -8.72 -15.67
C SER A 358 17.74 -8.66 -15.93
N ASP A 359 18.29 -9.69 -16.57
CA ASP A 359 19.74 -9.83 -16.72
C ASP A 359 20.40 -8.65 -17.47
N ASP A 360 19.65 -7.96 -18.33
CA ASP A 360 20.10 -6.74 -19.02
C ASP A 360 20.37 -5.58 -18.05
N PHE A 361 19.53 -5.42 -17.02
CA PHE A 361 19.64 -4.36 -16.03
C PHE A 361 20.53 -4.73 -14.84
N LYS A 362 20.82 -6.02 -14.62
CA LYS A 362 21.73 -6.44 -13.55
C LYS A 362 23.13 -5.87 -13.70
N LYS A 363 23.65 -5.83 -14.94
CA LYS A 363 24.96 -5.22 -15.23
C LYS A 363 24.97 -3.72 -14.98
N VAL A 364 23.81 -3.09 -15.09
CA VAL A 364 23.62 -1.65 -14.95
C VAL A 364 23.48 -1.24 -13.49
N LEU A 365 22.70 -1.98 -12.71
CA LEU A 365 22.38 -1.66 -11.32
C LEU A 365 23.25 -2.40 -10.29
N ASN A 366 24.01 -3.41 -10.71
CA ASN A 366 24.78 -4.29 -9.82
C ASN A 366 23.93 -4.92 -8.69
N CYS A 367 22.67 -5.21 -8.97
CA CYS A 367 21.74 -5.85 -8.04
C CYS A 367 20.93 -6.95 -8.74
N ASP A 368 20.45 -7.93 -7.96
CA ASP A 368 19.62 -9.02 -8.44
C ASP A 368 18.12 -8.72 -8.28
N PHE A 369 17.79 -7.94 -7.25
CA PHE A 369 16.42 -7.61 -6.88
C PHE A 369 16.28 -6.14 -6.49
N MET A 370 15.06 -5.62 -6.63
CA MET A 370 14.67 -4.31 -6.12
C MET A 370 13.49 -4.48 -5.16
N VAL A 371 13.65 -4.00 -3.93
CA VAL A 371 12.58 -3.97 -2.92
C VAL A 371 11.88 -2.62 -3.05
N ILE A 372 10.57 -2.65 -3.30
CA ILE A 372 9.73 -1.46 -3.30
C ILE A 372 8.95 -1.44 -1.99
N ILE A 373 9.03 -0.34 -1.24
CA ILE A 373 8.28 -0.14 0.00
C ILE A 373 7.21 0.94 -0.22
N ASP A 374 5.95 0.55 -0.12
CA ASP A 374 4.80 1.47 -0.06
C ASP A 374 4.42 1.70 1.39
N THR A 375 4.28 2.96 1.79
CA THR A 375 3.99 3.33 3.18
C THR A 375 2.59 3.90 3.31
N GLU A 376 2.08 3.90 4.54
CA GLU A 376 0.91 4.66 4.90
C GLU A 376 1.09 6.17 4.69
N GLY A 377 -0.04 6.87 4.73
CA GLY A 377 -0.05 8.32 4.74
C GLY A 377 0.40 8.89 6.06
N LEU A 378 1.44 9.73 6.03
CA LEU A 378 1.79 10.56 7.17
C LEU A 378 0.67 11.56 7.48
N LYS A 379 0.56 11.96 8.76
CA LYS A 379 -0.45 12.89 9.26
C LYS A 379 -1.87 12.51 8.86
N SER A 380 -2.14 11.22 8.97
CA SER A 380 -3.47 10.69 8.75
C SER A 380 -4.44 11.43 9.72
N PRO A 381 -5.57 12.01 9.27
CA PRO A 381 -6.51 12.70 10.16
C PRO A 381 -7.00 11.80 11.30
N GLU A 382 -7.00 10.48 11.06
CA GLU A 382 -7.38 9.45 12.01
C GLU A 382 -6.35 9.32 13.14
N LEU A 383 -5.05 9.43 12.83
CA LEU A 383 -3.96 9.33 13.79
C LEU A 383 -3.65 10.68 14.43
N ALA A 384 -3.63 11.79 13.70
CA ALA A 384 -3.16 13.13 14.11
C ALA A 384 -3.80 13.72 15.38
N GLN A 385 -4.83 13.08 15.95
CA GLN A 385 -5.53 13.50 17.16
C GLN A 385 -5.38 12.51 18.34
N LEU A 386 -4.53 11.49 18.21
CA LEU A 386 -3.99 10.69 19.33
C LEU A 386 -2.71 11.38 19.83
N ASP A 387 -2.51 11.41 21.16
CA ASP A 387 -1.39 12.10 21.81
C ASP A 387 0.00 11.63 21.30
N ASP A 388 0.09 10.41 20.74
CA ASP A 388 1.33 9.78 20.23
C ASP A 388 1.45 9.74 18.68
N SER A 389 0.54 10.39 17.96
CA SER A 389 0.46 10.28 16.49
C SER A 389 1.67 10.80 15.72
N HIS A 390 2.24 11.90 16.20
CA HIS A 390 3.50 12.42 15.69
C HIS A 390 4.67 11.48 15.99
N GLU A 391 4.62 10.68 17.05
CA GLU A 391 5.65 9.68 17.35
C GLU A 391 5.60 8.55 16.33
N HIS A 392 4.40 8.05 16.03
CA HIS A 392 4.17 7.00 15.02
C HIS A 392 4.67 7.41 13.62
N ASP A 393 4.29 8.60 13.15
CA ASP A 393 4.74 9.10 11.85
C ASP A 393 6.27 9.23 11.78
N ASN A 394 6.88 9.71 12.86
CA ASN A 394 8.34 9.84 12.95
C ASN A 394 9.04 8.48 13.00
N GLU A 395 8.49 7.51 13.74
CA GLU A 395 9.00 6.13 13.81
C GLU A 395 8.98 5.48 12.43
N LEU A 396 7.83 5.52 11.75
CA LEU A 396 7.68 4.96 10.41
C LEU A 396 8.66 5.62 9.43
N ALA A 397 8.69 6.95 9.39
CA ALA A 397 9.57 7.68 8.49
C ALA A 397 11.04 7.36 8.76
N THR A 398 11.45 7.30 10.04
CA THR A 398 12.83 6.95 10.44
C THR A 398 13.21 5.56 9.95
N LEU A 399 12.34 4.56 10.19
CA LEU A 399 12.56 3.18 9.77
C LEU A 399 12.71 3.07 8.26
N VAL A 400 11.71 3.52 7.50
CA VAL A 400 11.67 3.29 6.05
C VAL A 400 12.74 4.08 5.32
N VAL A 401 13.08 5.29 5.79
CA VAL A 401 14.22 6.05 5.28
C VAL A 401 15.53 5.30 5.57
N GLY A 402 15.70 4.74 6.75
CA GLY A 402 16.90 4.00 7.13
C GLY A 402 17.11 2.67 6.39
N LEU A 403 16.01 2.06 5.95
CA LEU A 403 16.02 0.86 5.12
C LEU A 403 16.24 1.15 3.63
N SER A 404 16.08 2.41 3.19
CA SER A 404 16.07 2.77 1.77
C SER A 404 17.45 3.15 1.22
N ASP A 405 17.71 2.77 -0.03
CA ASP A 405 18.78 3.38 -0.83
C ASP A 405 18.32 4.71 -1.44
N ILE A 406 17.04 4.79 -1.80
CA ILE A 406 16.39 6.02 -2.27
C ILE A 406 14.96 6.15 -1.75
N THR A 407 14.60 7.35 -1.27
CA THR A 407 13.28 7.67 -0.76
C THR A 407 12.59 8.74 -1.62
N LEU A 408 11.41 8.46 -2.12
CA LEU A 408 10.59 9.40 -2.88
C LEU A 408 9.65 10.15 -1.92
N ILE A 409 9.81 11.46 -1.79
CA ILE A 409 8.95 12.29 -0.96
C ILE A 409 7.84 12.86 -1.83
N ASN A 410 6.65 12.27 -1.74
CA ASN A 410 5.49 12.60 -2.53
C ASN A 410 4.67 13.71 -1.86
N ILE A 411 4.56 14.85 -2.53
CA ILE A 411 3.91 16.07 -2.05
C ILE A 411 2.75 16.37 -3.01
N ALA A 412 1.53 16.54 -2.50
CA ALA A 412 0.39 16.91 -3.34
C ALA A 412 0.13 18.41 -3.31
N MET A 413 -0.06 19.02 -4.49
CA MET A 413 -0.40 20.45 -4.67
C MET A 413 0.61 21.43 -4.01
N GLU A 414 0.49 22.72 -4.34
CA GLU A 414 1.28 23.81 -3.76
C GLU A 414 0.79 24.18 -2.33
N ASN A 415 0.47 23.19 -1.49
CA ASN A 415 0.04 23.46 -0.12
C ASN A 415 1.26 23.63 0.81
N SER A 416 1.61 24.88 1.11
CA SER A 416 2.80 25.23 1.91
C SER A 416 2.81 24.64 3.33
N THR A 417 1.66 24.34 3.92
CA THR A 417 1.57 23.74 5.27
C THR A 417 1.85 22.24 5.24
N GLU A 418 1.23 21.48 4.34
CA GLU A 418 1.50 20.04 4.17
C GLU A 418 2.97 19.77 3.85
N MET A 419 3.56 20.64 3.04
CA MET A 419 4.98 20.57 2.71
C MET A 419 5.84 20.71 3.97
N LYS A 420 5.66 21.76 4.77
CA LYS A 420 6.43 21.96 6.01
C LYS A 420 6.30 20.78 6.97
N ASP A 421 5.10 20.25 7.06
CA ASP A 421 4.72 19.17 7.94
C ASP A 421 5.42 17.83 7.60
N ILE A 422 5.40 17.43 6.33
CA ILE A 422 6.15 16.24 5.89
C ILE A 422 7.65 16.47 6.04
N LEU A 423 8.12 17.65 5.64
CA LEU A 423 9.55 17.96 5.65
C LEU A 423 10.14 17.91 7.05
N GLN A 424 9.41 18.36 8.07
CA GLN A 424 9.87 18.25 9.46
C GLN A 424 10.09 16.77 9.87
N ILE A 425 9.13 15.90 9.59
CA ILE A 425 9.22 14.45 9.89
C ILE A 425 10.41 13.83 9.15
N VAL A 426 10.55 14.14 7.87
CA VAL A 426 11.60 13.61 7.00
C VAL A 426 13.00 14.11 7.41
N VAL A 427 13.13 15.38 7.79
CA VAL A 427 14.38 15.97 8.29
C VAL A 427 14.83 15.29 9.58
N HIS A 428 13.91 15.03 10.51
CA HIS A 428 14.22 14.26 11.73
C HIS A 428 14.70 12.84 11.40
N ALA A 429 14.02 12.15 10.49
CA ALA A 429 14.46 10.83 10.02
C ALA A 429 15.88 10.87 9.44
N PHE A 430 16.20 11.87 8.61
CA PHE A 430 17.54 12.02 8.03
C PHE A 430 18.62 12.33 9.07
N LEU A 431 18.33 13.19 10.06
CA LEU A 431 19.27 13.51 11.14
C LEU A 431 19.65 12.28 11.95
N ARG A 432 18.68 11.42 12.26
CA ARG A 432 18.89 10.13 12.92
C ARG A 432 19.69 9.17 12.04
N MET A 433 19.42 9.14 10.73
CA MET A 433 20.15 8.27 9.80
C MET A 433 21.63 8.65 9.68
N LYS A 434 21.96 9.94 9.77
CA LYS A 434 23.33 10.40 9.79
C LYS A 434 24.12 9.86 10.99
N GLU A 435 23.49 9.68 12.15
CA GLU A 435 24.16 9.13 13.35
C GLU A 435 24.56 7.68 13.18
N VAL A 436 23.72 6.89 12.50
CA VAL A 436 24.02 5.49 12.18
C VAL A 436 24.94 5.37 10.96
N GLY A 437 25.53 6.49 10.50
CA GLY A 437 26.51 6.54 9.42
C GLY A 437 25.90 6.43 8.02
N LYS A 438 24.58 6.50 7.87
CA LYS A 438 23.90 6.47 6.57
C LYS A 438 23.63 7.88 6.06
N LYS A 439 23.90 8.12 4.78
CA LYS A 439 23.44 9.31 4.06
C LYS A 439 22.34 8.91 3.09
N PRO A 440 21.06 9.02 3.49
CA PRO A 440 19.95 8.65 2.64
C PRO A 440 19.86 9.56 1.41
N LYS A 441 19.40 9.01 0.29
CA LYS A 441 19.11 9.77 -0.94
C LYS A 441 17.62 9.93 -1.09
N CYS A 442 17.18 11.05 -1.65
CA CYS A 442 15.77 11.33 -1.81
C CYS A 442 15.49 12.12 -3.09
N GLN A 443 14.24 12.05 -3.53
CA GLN A 443 13.69 12.84 -4.63
C GLN A 443 12.33 13.39 -4.20
N PHE A 444 12.11 14.68 -4.39
CA PHE A 444 10.82 15.31 -4.15
C PHE A 444 9.95 15.18 -5.40
N VAL A 445 8.74 14.66 -5.22
CA VAL A 445 7.76 14.43 -6.28
C VAL A 445 6.52 15.25 -5.98
N HIS A 446 6.33 16.32 -6.74
CA HIS A 446 5.19 17.22 -6.67
C HIS A 446 4.09 16.72 -7.60
N GLN A 447 2.96 16.30 -7.04
CA GLN A 447 1.81 15.75 -7.77
C GLN A 447 0.80 16.84 -8.13
N ASN A 448 0.10 16.62 -9.25
CA ASN A 448 -0.98 17.48 -9.77
C ASN A 448 -0.51 18.91 -10.13
N VAL A 449 0.69 19.03 -10.68
CA VAL A 449 1.25 20.32 -11.13
C VAL A 449 0.73 20.61 -12.55
N SER A 450 0.32 21.84 -12.83
CA SER A 450 -0.15 22.21 -14.17
C SER A 450 1.02 22.47 -15.12
N ASP A 451 0.93 22.01 -16.38
CA ASP A 451 2.01 22.08 -17.38
C ASP A 451 2.52 23.52 -17.64
N VAL A 452 1.68 24.52 -17.39
CA VAL A 452 2.00 25.95 -17.61
C VAL A 452 2.91 26.53 -16.52
N SER A 453 2.87 26.01 -15.28
CA SER A 453 3.70 26.52 -14.18
C SER A 453 5.03 25.77 -14.02
N ALA A 454 5.17 24.59 -14.63
CA ALA A 454 6.31 23.69 -14.40
C ALA A 454 7.66 24.20 -14.96
N HIS A 455 7.67 25.06 -15.98
CA HIS A 455 8.93 25.47 -16.65
C HIS A 455 9.42 26.88 -16.28
N GLU A 456 8.53 27.84 -15.99
CA GLU A 456 8.90 29.25 -15.74
C GLU A 456 9.11 29.60 -14.25
N ASN A 457 8.50 28.87 -13.30
CA ASN A 457 8.59 29.16 -11.86
C ASN A 457 9.68 28.36 -11.10
N ASN A 458 10.33 27.39 -11.75
CA ASN A 458 11.13 26.37 -11.08
C ASN A 458 12.37 26.87 -10.31
N SER A 459 13.05 27.93 -10.74
CA SER A 459 14.29 28.36 -10.06
C SER A 459 14.03 29.04 -8.72
N ARG A 460 12.94 29.80 -8.62
CA ARG A 460 12.53 30.51 -7.40
C ARG A 460 11.96 29.54 -6.38
N ASP A 461 11.10 28.62 -6.82
CA ASP A 461 10.46 27.65 -5.93
C ASP A 461 11.47 26.63 -5.38
N ARG A 462 12.46 26.21 -6.18
CA ARG A 462 13.57 25.36 -5.71
C ARG A 462 14.42 26.05 -4.64
N LYS A 463 14.72 27.34 -4.82
CA LYS A 463 15.47 28.13 -3.83
C LYS A 463 14.67 28.30 -2.53
N LEU A 464 13.38 28.57 -2.64
CA LEU A 464 12.48 28.69 -1.50
C LEU A 464 12.38 27.37 -0.73
N LEU A 465 12.23 26.25 -1.43
CA LEU A 465 12.22 24.92 -0.83
C LEU A 465 13.54 24.62 -0.10
N LEU A 466 14.69 24.88 -0.73
CA LEU A 466 15.98 24.66 -0.09
C LEU A 466 16.15 25.53 1.17
N GLN A 467 15.69 26.78 1.13
CA GLN A 467 15.72 27.65 2.30
C GLN A 467 14.86 27.08 3.44
N GLN A 468 13.63 26.65 3.13
CA GLN A 468 12.75 26.02 4.11
C GLN A 468 13.36 24.72 4.69
N LEU A 469 13.99 23.90 3.85
CA LEU A 469 14.70 22.69 4.29
C LEU A 469 15.85 23.03 5.26
N ASN A 470 16.63 24.07 4.97
CA ASN A 470 17.71 24.52 5.85
C ASN A 470 17.17 25.02 7.20
N GLU A 471 16.11 25.82 7.20
CA GLU A 471 15.46 26.32 8.41
C GLU A 471 14.92 25.17 9.28
N MET A 472 14.26 24.19 8.67
CA MET A 472 13.77 23.00 9.37
C MET A 472 14.91 22.12 9.88
N THR A 473 15.99 21.98 9.11
CA THR A 473 17.20 21.26 9.54
C THR A 473 17.80 21.88 10.79
N GLN A 474 17.91 23.21 10.84
CA GLN A 474 18.42 23.91 12.02
C GLN A 474 17.51 23.75 13.23
N ALA A 475 16.19 23.80 13.03
CA ALA A 475 15.22 23.61 14.10
C ALA A 475 15.29 22.17 14.67
N ALA A 476 15.26 21.17 13.80
CA ALA A 476 15.35 19.76 14.17
C ALA A 476 16.71 19.43 14.84
N ALA A 477 17.80 19.98 14.30
CA ALA A 477 19.14 19.86 14.87
C ALA A 477 19.21 20.44 16.30
N LYS A 478 18.59 21.58 16.57
CA LYS A 478 18.51 22.15 17.94
C LYS A 478 17.72 21.24 18.89
N MET A 479 16.58 20.71 18.43
CA MET A 479 15.76 19.79 19.23
C MET A 479 16.51 18.51 19.59
N GLU A 480 17.33 17.99 18.66
CA GLU A 480 18.16 16.80 18.89
C GLU A 480 19.54 17.10 19.49
N ARG A 481 19.84 18.35 19.88
CA ARG A 481 21.13 18.80 20.45
C ARG A 481 22.35 18.60 19.51
N LYS A 482 22.17 18.82 18.21
CA LYS A 482 23.16 18.61 17.13
C LYS A 482 23.36 19.86 16.26
N GLU A 483 23.70 20.98 16.87
CA GLU A 483 23.77 22.30 16.22
C GLU A 483 24.83 22.44 15.11
N GLU A 484 25.67 21.42 14.93
CA GLU A 484 26.63 21.28 13.84
C GLU A 484 25.97 21.16 12.44
N ASN A 485 24.73 20.68 12.36
CA ASN A 485 23.99 20.55 11.10
C ASN A 485 23.23 21.84 10.79
N LYS A 486 23.73 22.63 9.82
CA LYS A 486 23.16 23.95 9.48
C LYS A 486 22.41 23.96 8.16
N ASN A 487 22.81 23.11 7.23
CA ASN A 487 22.21 22.98 5.91
C ASN A 487 21.63 21.57 5.73
N PHE A 488 20.59 21.47 4.92
CA PHE A 488 19.97 20.20 4.57
C PHE A 488 20.95 19.24 3.86
N SER A 489 21.85 19.81 3.05
CA SER A 489 22.95 19.07 2.40
C SER A 489 23.95 18.43 3.38
N ASP A 490 24.00 18.91 4.63
CA ASP A 490 24.88 18.34 5.65
C ASP A 490 24.34 16.98 6.13
N VAL A 491 23.03 16.78 6.03
CA VAL A 491 22.30 15.60 6.50
C VAL A 491 22.00 14.64 5.35
N MET A 492 21.85 15.15 4.13
CA MET A 492 21.34 14.40 2.98
C MET A 492 22.06 14.77 1.68
N GLU A 493 22.24 13.80 0.78
CA GLU A 493 22.77 14.06 -0.56
C GLU A 493 21.65 14.59 -1.48
N TYR A 494 21.45 15.91 -1.47
CA TYR A 494 20.40 16.60 -2.23
C TYR A 494 20.97 17.57 -3.26
N ASN A 495 20.48 17.48 -4.50
CA ASN A 495 20.77 18.43 -5.56
C ASN A 495 19.47 19.19 -5.95
N PRO A 496 19.38 20.51 -5.72
CA PRO A 496 18.19 21.30 -6.05
C PRO A 496 17.78 21.25 -7.52
N ASP A 497 18.74 21.09 -8.44
CA ASP A 497 18.50 21.11 -9.88
C ASP A 497 17.93 19.80 -10.40
N THR A 498 18.28 18.67 -9.77
CA THR A 498 17.91 17.33 -10.22
C THR A 498 17.04 16.57 -9.23
N GLY A 499 16.77 17.12 -8.04
CA GLY A 499 16.09 16.46 -6.93
C GLY A 499 14.59 16.72 -6.86
N ASN A 500 14.03 17.56 -7.74
CA ASN A 500 12.62 17.93 -7.75
C ASN A 500 11.95 17.52 -9.06
N TRP A 501 10.82 16.84 -8.95
CA TRP A 501 10.03 16.33 -10.06
C TRP A 501 8.60 16.85 -9.98
N TYR A 502 8.08 17.37 -11.07
CA TYR A 502 6.73 17.91 -11.16
C TYR A 502 5.93 16.99 -12.09
N ILE A 503 4.97 16.28 -11.50
CA ILE A 503 4.16 15.28 -12.21
C ILE A 503 2.75 15.87 -12.39
N PRO A 504 2.23 15.87 -13.63
CA PRO A 504 0.89 16.39 -13.90
C PRO A 504 -0.18 15.51 -13.27
N GLY A 505 -1.45 15.95 -13.26
CA GLY A 505 -2.53 15.13 -12.71
C GLY A 505 -2.75 13.85 -13.52
N LEU A 506 -3.07 12.73 -12.83
CA LEU A 506 -3.35 11.43 -13.48
C LEU A 506 -4.54 11.50 -14.45
N TRP A 507 -5.52 12.36 -14.17
CA TRP A 507 -6.77 12.47 -14.93
C TRP A 507 -6.86 13.84 -15.62
N ASN A 508 -7.25 13.84 -16.89
CA ASN A 508 -7.60 15.07 -17.62
C ASN A 508 -9.04 15.49 -17.27
N GLY A 509 -9.22 16.02 -16.06
CA GLY A 509 -10.51 16.46 -15.50
C GLY A 509 -10.98 15.63 -14.31
N ASN A 510 -12.26 15.72 -13.97
CA ASN A 510 -12.83 15.06 -12.79
C ASN A 510 -13.26 13.61 -13.12
N PRO A 511 -12.73 12.60 -12.41
CA PRO A 511 -13.27 11.23 -12.44
C PRO A 511 -14.78 11.22 -12.13
N PRO A 512 -15.55 10.23 -12.62
CA PRO A 512 -15.12 8.92 -13.11
C PRO A 512 -14.95 8.80 -14.64
N MET A 513 -15.30 9.84 -15.41
CA MET A 513 -15.27 9.81 -16.89
C MET A 513 -14.06 10.53 -17.50
N ALA A 514 -13.20 11.13 -16.66
CA ALA A 514 -11.96 11.76 -17.12
C ALA A 514 -11.03 10.72 -17.75
N PRO A 515 -10.43 11.00 -18.93
CA PRO A 515 -9.41 10.13 -19.51
C PRO A 515 -8.10 10.23 -18.71
N VAL A 516 -7.29 9.18 -18.78
CA VAL A 516 -5.94 9.19 -18.19
C VAL A 516 -5.08 10.20 -18.95
N ASN A 517 -4.32 11.00 -18.22
CA ASN A 517 -3.36 11.94 -18.77
C ASN A 517 -2.08 11.20 -19.23
N ALA A 518 -1.77 11.25 -20.53
CA ALA A 518 -0.54 10.65 -21.05
C ALA A 518 0.73 11.30 -20.47
N GLY A 519 0.69 12.62 -20.19
CA GLY A 519 1.80 13.35 -19.58
C GLY A 519 2.17 12.83 -18.19
N TYR A 520 1.20 12.26 -17.44
CA TYR A 520 1.49 11.58 -16.17
C TYR A 520 2.43 10.39 -16.38
N SER A 521 2.08 9.51 -17.32
CA SER A 521 2.87 8.32 -17.61
C SER A 521 4.25 8.65 -18.16
N GLU A 522 4.35 9.68 -19.00
CA GLU A 522 5.64 10.17 -19.52
C GLU A 522 6.52 10.72 -18.40
N ALA A 523 6.00 11.61 -17.54
CA ALA A 523 6.74 12.17 -16.42
C ALA A 523 7.20 11.10 -15.41
N VAL A 524 6.33 10.13 -15.09
CA VAL A 524 6.67 9.00 -14.21
C VAL A 524 7.77 8.13 -14.82
N ASN A 525 7.74 7.93 -16.14
CA ASN A 525 8.78 7.16 -16.83
C ASN A 525 10.13 7.89 -16.83
N GLU A 526 10.15 9.21 -16.99
CA GLU A 526 11.39 9.99 -16.87
C GLU A 526 11.96 9.96 -15.45
N LEU A 527 11.09 10.10 -14.43
CA LEU A 527 11.48 9.92 -13.03
C LEU A 527 12.07 8.52 -12.78
N LYS A 528 11.45 7.46 -13.32
CA LYS A 528 11.97 6.09 -13.24
C LYS A 528 13.39 5.98 -13.81
N LYS A 529 13.62 6.52 -15.00
CA LYS A 529 14.94 6.52 -15.64
C LYS A 529 15.97 7.24 -14.76
N LYS A 530 15.60 8.37 -14.15
CA LYS A 530 16.48 9.09 -13.23
C LYS A 530 16.79 8.28 -11.98
N ILE A 531 15.80 7.65 -11.36
CA ILE A 531 16.01 6.79 -10.18
C ILE A 531 16.99 5.67 -10.51
N ILE A 532 16.81 4.99 -11.66
CA ILE A 532 17.74 3.95 -12.13
C ILE A 532 19.15 4.52 -12.34
N GLN A 533 19.28 5.75 -12.85
CA GLN A 533 20.58 6.41 -12.99
C GLN A 533 21.22 6.70 -11.62
N ILE A 534 20.48 7.26 -10.67
CA ILE A 534 20.99 7.56 -9.32
C ILE A 534 21.46 6.27 -8.64
N LEU A 535 20.66 5.21 -8.73
CA LEU A 535 20.99 3.90 -8.17
C LEU A 535 22.22 3.26 -8.81
N ARG A 536 22.49 3.52 -10.10
CA ARG A 536 23.72 3.09 -10.78
C ARG A 536 24.94 3.86 -10.28
N ASP A 537 24.81 5.17 -10.12
CA ASP A 537 25.93 6.05 -9.73
C ASP A 537 26.29 5.89 -8.25
N CYS A 538 25.39 5.31 -7.46
CA CYS A 538 25.65 4.89 -6.09
C CYS A 538 26.72 3.78 -6.05
N GLN A 539 27.90 4.12 -5.56
CA GLN A 539 28.90 3.14 -5.10
C GLN A 539 28.53 2.47 -3.77
N SER A 540 27.29 2.64 -3.26
CA SER A 540 26.87 1.92 -2.06
C SER A 540 27.05 0.42 -2.34
N SER A 541 27.73 -0.26 -1.43
CA SER A 541 27.79 -1.72 -1.44
C SER A 541 26.36 -2.21 -1.54
N ALA A 542 25.98 -2.83 -2.65
CA ALA A 542 24.64 -3.34 -2.84
C ALA A 542 24.28 -4.18 -1.60
N ASN A 543 23.35 -3.68 -0.79
CA ASN A 543 23.00 -4.34 0.46
C ASN A 543 22.50 -5.74 0.10
N ASN A 544 22.90 -6.75 0.85
CA ASN A 544 22.31 -8.08 0.70
C ASN A 544 21.08 -8.21 1.61
N ILE A 545 20.26 -9.24 1.36
CA ILE A 545 19.04 -9.49 2.15
C ILE A 545 19.33 -9.65 3.65
N LEU A 546 20.48 -10.21 4.03
CA LEU A 546 20.86 -10.38 5.44
C LEU A 546 21.21 -9.03 6.09
N GLU A 547 21.95 -8.16 5.41
CA GLU A 547 22.22 -6.80 5.88
C GLU A 547 20.92 -6.01 6.05
N PHE A 548 19.99 -6.11 5.11
CA PHE A 548 18.66 -5.51 5.23
C PHE A 548 17.87 -6.05 6.43
N THR A 549 17.99 -7.35 6.72
CA THR A 549 17.40 -7.98 7.90
C THR A 549 17.99 -7.42 9.19
N GLU A 550 19.31 -7.26 9.28
CA GLU A 550 19.97 -6.67 10.45
C GLU A 550 19.60 -5.20 10.64
N TRP A 551 19.50 -4.43 9.55
CA TRP A 551 19.00 -3.05 9.62
C TRP A 551 17.55 -2.98 10.11
N THR A 552 16.70 -3.92 9.72
CA THR A 552 15.29 -3.98 10.16
C THR A 552 15.17 -4.31 11.66
N LYS A 553 16.14 -5.05 12.23
CA LYS A 553 16.18 -5.33 13.68
C LYS A 553 16.76 -4.16 14.49
N SER A 554 17.67 -3.40 13.89
CA SER A 554 18.43 -2.36 14.59
C SER A 554 17.73 -1.01 14.61
N LEU A 555 16.93 -0.69 13.59
CA LEU A 555 16.15 0.54 13.46
C LEU A 555 14.80 0.39 14.16
#